data_AF-A0A560ULP3-F1
#
_entry.id   AF-A0A560ULP3-F1
#
_cell.length_a   1.000
_cell.length_b   1.000
_cell.length_c   1.000
_cell.angle_alpha   90.00
_cell.angle_beta   90.00
_cell.angle_gamma   90.00
#
_symmetry.space_group_name_H-M   'P 1'
#
loop_
_entity.id
_entity.type
_entity.pdbx_description
1 polymer ?
#
loop_
_entity_poly.entity_id
_entity_poly.type
_entity_poly.pdbx_seq_one_letter_code
_entity_poly.pdbx_strand_id
1 'polypeptide(L)'
;MNHPKHIDPRLDPTRVIRAPRGSEKTCKTWLAEAAYRMIQNNLDPEVAEHPHALVVYGGIGRAARNWDCFDQILASLKDLEDNETLLIQSGKPVGVFRTHADAPRVLLANSNLVPHWANWDHFNELDRKGLMMYGQMTAGSWIYIGS
;
A
#
# COMPACT_ATOMS: atom_id res chain seq x y z
N MET A 1 -23.57 28.05 -4.06
CA MET A 1 -22.79 27.41 -2.99
C MET A 1 -21.71 26.57 -3.65
N ASN A 2 -20.45 26.99 -3.57
CA ASN A 2 -19.34 26.20 -4.07
C ASN A 2 -19.21 24.97 -3.17
N HIS A 3 -19.65 23.80 -3.64
CA HIS A 3 -19.21 22.55 -3.02
C HIS A 3 -17.68 22.54 -3.08
N PRO A 4 -16.97 22.28 -1.95
CA PRO A 4 -15.55 22.04 -2.03
C PRO A 4 -15.36 20.89 -3.01
N LYS A 5 -14.53 21.08 -4.03
CA LYS A 5 -14.14 19.99 -4.94
C LYS A 5 -13.68 18.84 -4.05
N HIS A 6 -14.42 17.74 -4.03
CA HIS A 6 -13.99 16.53 -3.35
C HIS A 6 -12.70 16.08 -4.03
N ILE A 7 -11.56 16.37 -3.40
CA ILE A 7 -10.26 15.91 -3.88
C ILE A 7 -10.26 14.39 -3.69
N ASP A 8 -10.02 13.66 -4.77
CA ASP A 8 -9.86 12.20 -4.68
C ASP A 8 -8.66 11.91 -3.79
N PRO A 9 -8.82 11.25 -2.63
CA PRO A 9 -7.72 11.00 -1.69
C PRO A 9 -6.64 10.06 -2.25
N ARG A 10 -6.87 9.49 -3.43
CA ARG A 10 -5.93 8.61 -4.14
C ARG A 10 -4.99 9.38 -5.07
N LEU A 11 -5.31 10.62 -5.43
CA LEU A 11 -4.59 11.39 -6.44
C LEU A 11 -3.78 12.52 -5.81
N ASP A 12 -2.46 12.47 -5.98
CA ASP A 12 -1.54 13.57 -5.65
C ASP A 12 -0.50 13.71 -6.78
N PRO A 13 -0.65 14.69 -7.68
CA PRO A 13 0.27 14.88 -8.81
C PRO A 13 1.62 15.50 -8.42
N THR A 14 1.79 15.93 -7.16
CA THR A 14 3.01 16.62 -6.71
C THR A 14 4.04 15.66 -6.13
N ARG A 15 3.62 14.44 -5.76
CA ARG A 15 4.48 13.45 -5.12
C ARG A 15 5.32 12.68 -6.14
N VAL A 16 6.59 12.53 -5.80
CA VAL A 16 7.53 11.65 -6.50
C VAL A 16 8.13 10.71 -5.46
N ILE A 17 7.76 9.44 -5.52
CA ILE A 17 8.18 8.42 -4.55
C ILE A 17 9.34 7.64 -5.15
N ARG A 18 10.37 7.34 -4.35
CA ARG A 18 11.46 6.41 -4.70
C ARG A 18 11.91 5.70 -3.45
N ALA A 19 12.31 4.44 -3.56
CA ALA A 19 12.85 3.73 -2.41
C ALA A 19 14.19 4.36 -1.93
N PRO A 20 14.45 4.45 -0.63
CA PRO A 20 15.79 4.75 -0.12
C PRO A 20 16.84 3.79 -0.68
N ARG A 21 18.06 4.30 -0.90
CA ARG A 21 19.20 3.55 -1.44
C ARG A 21 20.34 3.52 -0.41
N GLY A 22 21.31 2.63 -0.61
CA GLY A 22 22.47 2.48 0.27
C GLY A 22 22.20 1.64 1.53
N SER A 23 23.20 1.59 2.42
CA SER A 23 23.24 0.74 3.62
C SER A 23 22.59 1.37 4.85
N GLU A 24 22.23 2.65 4.81
CA GLU A 24 21.57 3.32 5.94
C GLU A 24 20.09 2.91 6.03
N LYS A 25 19.64 2.60 7.25
CA LYS A 25 18.28 2.12 7.52
C LYS A 25 17.41 3.29 7.99
N THR A 26 16.17 3.36 7.52
CA THR A 26 15.15 4.27 8.05
C THR A 26 14.33 3.60 9.15
N CYS A 27 14.08 2.29 9.03
CA CYS A 27 13.33 1.49 9.99
C CYS A 27 14.24 0.83 11.04
N LYS A 28 13.65 0.37 12.16
CA LYS A 28 14.37 -0.29 13.26
C LYS A 28 15.12 -1.57 12.83
N THR A 29 14.53 -2.33 11.90
CA THR A 29 15.09 -3.60 11.39
C THR A 29 15.23 -3.60 9.88
N TRP A 30 16.15 -4.42 9.35
CA TRP A 30 16.27 -4.63 7.89
C TRP A 30 15.03 -5.32 7.29
N LEU A 31 14.32 -6.14 8.07
CA LEU A 31 13.09 -6.80 7.61
C LEU A 31 11.97 -5.79 7.37
N ALA A 32 11.79 -4.81 8.28
CA ALA A 32 10.85 -3.72 8.08
C ALA A 32 11.34 -2.74 6.99
N GLU A 33 12.64 -2.44 6.95
CA GLU A 33 13.27 -1.59 5.93
C GLU A 33 13.06 -2.15 4.52
N ALA A 34 13.13 -3.48 4.34
CA ALA A 34 12.87 -4.11 3.06
C ALA A 34 11.44 -3.82 2.57
N ALA A 35 10.42 -4.05 3.41
CA ALA A 35 9.04 -3.71 3.07
C ALA A 35 8.86 -2.20 2.80
N TYR A 36 9.50 -1.35 3.62
CA TYR A 36 9.49 0.11 3.48
C TYR A 36 10.03 0.55 2.12
N ARG A 37 11.16 -0.01 1.69
CA ARG A 37 11.74 0.28 0.38
C ARG A 37 10.86 -0.26 -0.74
N MET A 38 10.37 -1.48 -0.62
CA MET A 38 9.65 -2.12 -1.70
C MET A 38 8.29 -1.48 -2.02
N ILE A 39 7.53 -1.01 -1.02
CA ILE A 39 6.30 -0.26 -1.30
C ILE A 39 6.60 1.05 -2.05
N GLN A 40 7.72 1.70 -1.74
CA GLN A 40 8.16 2.91 -2.44
C GLN A 40 8.71 2.60 -3.84
N ASN A 41 9.37 1.45 -4.05
CA ASN A 41 9.78 0.98 -5.37
C ASN A 41 8.58 0.75 -6.30
N ASN A 42 7.50 0.16 -5.76
CA ASN A 42 6.25 -0.01 -6.48
C ASN A 42 5.62 1.32 -6.95
N LEU A 43 6.05 2.46 -6.42
CA LEU A 43 5.56 3.80 -6.81
C LEU A 43 6.67 4.67 -7.44
N ASP A 44 7.82 4.09 -7.76
CA ASP A 44 8.87 4.80 -8.48
C ASP A 44 8.36 5.17 -9.89
N PRO A 45 8.53 6.42 -10.37
CA PRO A 45 8.11 6.80 -11.73
C PRO A 45 8.74 6.00 -12.85
N GLU A 46 9.87 5.34 -12.60
CA GLU A 46 10.53 4.45 -13.56
C GLU A 46 9.95 3.01 -13.54
N VAL A 47 9.09 2.70 -12.57
CA VAL A 47 8.53 1.37 -12.33
C VAL A 47 7.02 1.35 -12.53
N ALA A 48 6.29 2.29 -11.92
CA ALA A 48 4.83 2.29 -11.90
C ALA A 48 4.21 2.98 -13.12
N GLU A 49 3.07 2.47 -13.59
CA GLU A 49 2.32 3.08 -14.71
C GLU A 49 1.76 4.47 -14.34
N HIS A 50 1.13 4.62 -13.17
CA HIS A 50 0.50 5.87 -12.72
C HIS A 50 0.72 6.11 -11.21
N PRO A 51 1.95 6.41 -10.76
CA PRO A 51 2.32 6.46 -9.34
C PRO A 51 1.61 7.56 -8.53
N HIS A 52 1.25 8.68 -9.18
CA HIS A 52 0.50 9.78 -8.54
C HIS A 52 -0.90 9.37 -8.08
N ALA A 53 -1.45 8.29 -8.65
CA ALA A 53 -2.72 7.68 -8.29
C ALA A 53 -2.54 6.38 -7.48
N LEU A 54 -1.32 6.12 -7.00
CA LEU A 54 -0.88 4.88 -6.33
C LEU A 54 -0.93 3.62 -7.19
N VAL A 55 -1.21 3.76 -8.50
CA VAL A 55 -1.38 2.64 -9.43
C VAL A 55 -0.02 2.19 -9.94
N VAL A 56 0.24 0.90 -9.75
CA VAL A 56 1.48 0.23 -10.13
C VAL A 56 1.37 -0.34 -11.54
N TYR A 57 0.38 -1.22 -11.77
CA TYR A 57 0.12 -1.84 -13.08
C TYR A 57 -1.26 -2.50 -13.14
N GLY A 58 -1.65 -2.96 -14.33
CA GLY A 58 -2.82 -3.83 -14.51
C GLY A 58 -4.14 -3.10 -14.29
N GLY A 59 -4.25 -1.90 -14.86
CA GLY A 59 -5.43 -1.05 -14.75
C GLY A 59 -5.43 -0.25 -13.45
N ILE A 60 -6.08 -0.78 -12.40
CA ILE A 60 -6.23 -0.07 -11.10
C ILE A 60 -5.49 -0.78 -9.94
N GLY A 61 -4.51 -1.64 -10.27
CA GLY A 61 -3.69 -2.33 -9.28
C GLY A 61 -2.84 -1.33 -8.49
N ARG A 62 -3.14 -1.14 -7.20
CA ARG A 62 -2.53 -0.09 -6.36
C ARG A 62 -1.62 -0.65 -5.27
N ALA A 63 -0.64 0.16 -4.86
CA ALA A 63 0.28 -0.17 -3.76
C ALA A 63 -0.31 0.09 -2.36
N ALA A 64 -1.17 1.10 -2.23
CA ALA A 64 -1.90 1.45 -1.02
C ALA A 64 -3.29 1.98 -1.38
N ARG A 65 -4.22 1.99 -0.40
CA ARG A 65 -5.63 2.32 -0.68
C ARG A 65 -5.81 3.76 -1.15
N ASN A 66 -5.16 4.68 -0.45
CA ASN A 66 -5.12 6.12 -0.67
C ASN A 66 -3.83 6.69 -0.02
N TRP A 67 -3.56 7.98 -0.21
CA TRP A 67 -2.31 8.58 0.26
C TRP A 67 -2.16 8.57 1.80
N ASP A 68 -3.24 8.79 2.54
CA ASP A 68 -3.22 8.68 4.01
C ASP A 68 -2.82 7.27 4.46
N CYS A 69 -3.34 6.23 3.79
CA CYS A 69 -2.95 4.86 4.08
C CYS A 69 -1.48 4.61 3.74
N PHE A 70 -0.98 5.14 2.62
CA PHE A 70 0.43 5.02 2.25
C PHE A 70 1.35 5.66 3.31
N ASP A 71 1.06 6.89 3.72
CA ASP A 71 1.83 7.61 4.73
C ASP A 71 1.81 6.89 6.08
N GLN A 72 0.64 6.37 6.47
CA GLN A 72 0.52 5.59 7.70
C GLN A 72 1.25 4.23 7.61
N ILE A 73 1.29 3.57 6.44
CA ILE A 73 2.09 2.35 6.24
C ILE A 73 3.57 2.67 6.46
N LEU A 74 4.07 3.74 5.86
CA LEU A 74 5.47 4.16 6.03
C LEU A 74 5.78 4.49 7.50
N ALA A 75 4.89 5.21 8.19
CA ALA A 75 5.05 5.51 9.61
C ALA A 75 5.08 4.23 10.46
N SER A 76 4.11 3.33 10.25
CA SER A 76 4.04 2.06 10.99
C SER A 76 5.26 1.17 10.74
N LEU A 77 5.80 1.11 9.52
CA LEU A 77 7.01 0.33 9.22
C LEU A 77 8.27 0.89 9.87
N LYS A 78 8.39 2.22 10.00
CA LYS A 78 9.51 2.85 10.71
C LYS A 78 9.52 2.47 12.19
N ASP A 79 8.34 2.43 12.80
CA ASP A 79 8.17 2.17 14.22
C ASP A 79 8.04 0.68 14.58
N LEU A 80 7.89 -0.22 13.60
CA LEU A 80 7.66 -1.65 13.81
C LEU A 80 8.86 -2.33 14.50
N GLU A 81 8.61 -2.99 15.62
CA GLU A 81 9.62 -3.78 16.34
C GLU A 81 9.88 -5.14 15.67
N ASP A 82 10.99 -5.78 16.05
CA ASP A 82 11.41 -7.08 15.52
C ASP A 82 10.46 -8.23 15.86
N ASN A 83 9.63 -8.07 16.89
CA ASN A 83 8.66 -9.03 17.38
C ASN A 83 7.22 -8.60 17.12
N GLU A 84 6.99 -7.69 16.16
CA GLU A 84 5.67 -7.20 15.77
C GLU A 84 5.36 -7.54 14.31
N THR A 85 4.06 -7.57 14.00
CA THR A 85 3.53 -7.79 12.66
C THR A 85 2.48 -6.71 12.34
N LEU A 86 2.70 -5.99 11.24
CA LEU A 86 1.76 -5.04 10.66
C LEU A 86 0.72 -5.78 9.80
N LEU A 87 -0.56 -5.48 9.99
CA LEU A 87 -1.66 -6.01 9.18
C LEU A 87 -2.13 -4.97 8.16
N ILE A 88 -2.10 -5.36 6.88
CA ILE A 88 -2.64 -4.58 5.76
C ILE A 88 -3.91 -5.23 5.24
N GLN A 89 -5.03 -4.51 5.30
CA GLN A 89 -6.31 -4.93 4.74
C GLN A 89 -6.63 -4.04 3.54
N SER A 90 -6.70 -4.61 2.34
CA SER A 90 -6.93 -3.89 1.07
C SER A 90 -6.20 -2.54 1.03
N GLY A 91 -4.87 -2.58 1.18
CA GLY A 91 -3.99 -1.41 1.14
C GLY A 91 -4.11 -0.41 2.30
N LYS A 92 -4.79 -0.75 3.39
CA LYS A 92 -4.88 0.08 4.61
C LYS A 92 -4.16 -0.60 5.77
N PRO A 93 -3.29 0.11 6.53
CA PRO A 93 -2.73 -0.41 7.77
C PRO A 93 -3.81 -0.41 8.86
N VAL A 94 -4.21 -1.60 9.34
CA VAL A 94 -5.35 -1.75 10.27
C VAL A 94 -4.95 -2.12 11.69
N GLY A 95 -3.71 -2.53 11.91
CA GLY A 95 -3.21 -2.81 13.26
C GLY A 95 -1.80 -3.38 13.25
N VAL A 96 -1.14 -3.25 14.40
CA VAL A 96 0.14 -3.90 14.71
C VAL A 96 -0.09 -4.79 15.92
N PHE A 97 0.38 -6.02 15.85
CA PHE A 97 0.26 -6.99 16.93
C PHE A 97 1.62 -7.60 17.23
N ARG A 98 1.86 -7.87 18.52
CA ARG A 98 3.03 -8.62 18.95
C ARG A 98 2.93 -10.07 18.48
N THR A 99 4.00 -10.54 17.86
CA THR A 99 4.24 -11.89 17.39
C THR A 99 5.60 -12.37 17.93
N HIS A 100 6.56 -12.71 17.06
CA HIS A 100 7.91 -13.15 17.40
C HIS A 100 8.89 -12.85 16.26
N ALA A 101 10.19 -12.92 16.50
CA ALA A 101 11.23 -12.54 15.54
C ALA A 101 11.13 -13.28 14.19
N ASP A 102 10.79 -14.58 14.22
CA ASP A 102 10.66 -15.41 13.01
C ASP A 102 9.32 -15.25 12.26
N ALA A 103 8.37 -14.47 12.80
CA ALA A 103 7.10 -14.21 12.13
C ALA A 103 7.28 -13.21 10.96
N PRO A 104 6.36 -13.17 9.99
CA PRO A 104 6.34 -12.10 8.99
C PRO A 104 6.19 -10.73 9.66
N ARG A 105 6.96 -9.73 9.20
CA ARG A 105 6.79 -8.33 9.64
C ARG A 105 5.50 -7.70 9.10
N VAL A 106 5.02 -8.17 7.95
CA VAL A 106 3.79 -7.67 7.32
C VAL A 106 2.95 -8.83 6.82
N LEU A 107 1.65 -8.81 7.12
CA LEU A 107 0.66 -9.70 6.53
C LEU A 107 -0.34 -8.87 5.74
N LEU A 108 -0.62 -9.27 4.49
CA LEU A 108 -1.46 -8.52 3.57
C LEU A 108 -2.62 -9.38 3.08
N ALA A 109 -3.83 -8.82 3.13
CA ALA A 109 -5.02 -9.41 2.53
C ALA A 109 -5.74 -8.35 1.72
N ASN A 110 -5.61 -8.41 0.38
CA ASN A 110 -6.14 -7.41 -0.54
C ASN A 110 -7.27 -7.97 -1.39
N SER A 111 -8.29 -7.15 -1.65
CA SER A 111 -9.35 -7.40 -2.64
C SER A 111 -10.29 -8.60 -2.35
N ASN A 112 -10.15 -9.26 -1.19
CA ASN A 112 -10.98 -10.41 -0.86
C ASN A 112 -12.43 -9.99 -0.60
N LEU A 113 -13.36 -10.67 -1.25
CA LEU A 113 -14.81 -10.56 -1.06
C LEU A 113 -15.40 -11.95 -0.89
N VAL A 114 -16.46 -12.06 -0.09
CA VAL A 114 -17.21 -13.31 0.01
C VAL A 114 -17.77 -13.65 -1.39
N PRO A 115 -17.71 -14.91 -1.87
CA PRO A 115 -17.88 -15.24 -3.29
C PRO A 115 -19.16 -14.72 -3.94
N HIS A 116 -20.28 -14.69 -3.21
CA HIS A 116 -21.55 -14.15 -3.71
C HIS A 116 -21.45 -12.67 -4.14
N TRP A 117 -20.57 -11.90 -3.50
CA TRP A 117 -20.34 -10.48 -3.77
C TRP A 117 -19.03 -10.21 -4.53
N ALA A 118 -18.30 -11.26 -4.95
CA ALA A 118 -17.00 -11.12 -5.61
C ALA A 118 -17.14 -10.74 -7.09
N ASN A 119 -17.72 -9.56 -7.35
CA ASN A 119 -17.89 -8.98 -8.67
C ASN A 119 -17.47 -7.50 -8.70
N TRP A 120 -17.27 -6.97 -9.91
CA TRP A 120 -16.78 -5.61 -10.11
C TRP A 120 -17.75 -4.53 -9.63
N ASP A 121 -19.06 -4.74 -9.75
CA ASP A 121 -20.05 -3.75 -9.33
C ASP A 121 -19.97 -3.51 -7.82
N HIS A 122 -19.91 -4.59 -7.03
CA HIS A 122 -19.76 -4.49 -5.58
C HIS A 122 -18.37 -3.99 -5.17
N PHE A 123 -17.30 -4.43 -5.84
CA PHE A 123 -15.97 -3.88 -5.64
C PHE A 123 -15.96 -2.35 -5.83
N ASN A 124 -16.54 -1.86 -6.93
CA ASN A 124 -16.57 -0.43 -7.27
C ASN A 124 -17.44 0.37 -6.30
N GLU A 125 -18.52 -0.22 -5.79
CA GLU A 125 -19.32 0.37 -4.71
C GLU A 125 -18.47 0.61 -3.45
N LEU A 126 -17.70 -0.40 -3.03
CA LEU A 126 -16.83 -0.30 -1.85
C LEU A 126 -15.63 0.63 -2.08
N ASP A 127 -15.02 0.65 -3.26
CA ASP A 127 -13.93 1.57 -3.61
C ASP A 127 -14.39 3.03 -3.54
N ARG A 128 -15.59 3.35 -4.06
CA ARG A 128 -16.18 4.70 -3.92
C ARG A 128 -16.42 5.12 -2.47
N LYS A 129 -16.69 4.14 -1.58
CA LYS A 129 -16.83 4.36 -0.13
C LYS A 129 -15.48 4.41 0.60
N GLY A 130 -14.34 4.26 -0.10
CA GLY A 130 -13.01 4.19 0.51
C GLY A 130 -12.73 2.89 1.28
N LEU A 131 -13.49 1.83 1.01
CA LEU A 131 -13.42 0.55 1.71
C LEU A 131 -12.60 -0.51 0.95
N MET A 132 -12.19 -0.22 -0.29
CA MET A 132 -11.55 -1.21 -1.14
C MET A 132 -10.33 -0.68 -1.89
N MET A 133 -9.48 -1.63 -2.28
CA MET A 133 -8.34 -1.44 -3.16
C MET A 133 -8.17 -2.72 -3.97
N TYR A 134 -7.86 -2.59 -5.26
CA TYR A 134 -7.47 -3.72 -6.09
C TYR A 134 -5.96 -3.91 -5.99
N GLY A 135 -5.52 -5.06 -5.48
CA GLY A 135 -4.11 -5.35 -5.23
C GLY A 135 -3.34 -5.94 -6.41
N GLN A 136 -4.03 -6.35 -7.49
CA GLN A 136 -3.43 -7.19 -8.53
C GLN A 136 -2.70 -8.38 -7.84
N MET A 137 -1.53 -8.79 -8.32
CA MET A 137 -0.65 -9.79 -7.74
C MET A 137 0.48 -9.09 -6.97
N THR A 138 1.32 -8.31 -7.67
CA THR A 138 2.53 -7.70 -7.10
C THR A 138 2.41 -6.21 -6.79
N ALA A 139 1.30 -5.57 -7.20
CA ALA A 139 1.04 -4.16 -6.92
C ALA A 139 0.79 -3.94 -5.41
N GLY A 140 -0.18 -4.67 -4.85
CA GLY A 140 -0.57 -4.57 -3.44
C GLY A 140 0.25 -5.43 -2.48
N SER A 141 1.20 -6.23 -2.99
CA SER A 141 2.14 -7.04 -2.19
C SER A 141 3.58 -6.54 -2.24
N TRP A 142 3.82 -5.40 -2.89
CA TRP A 142 5.07 -4.65 -2.86
C TRP A 142 6.27 -5.46 -3.35
N ILE A 143 6.16 -6.03 -4.55
CA ILE A 143 7.26 -6.78 -5.16
C ILE A 143 7.27 -6.64 -6.69
N TYR A 144 6.71 -5.54 -7.21
CA TYR A 144 6.75 -5.24 -8.63
C TYR A 144 8.09 -4.59 -9.01
N ILE A 145 8.63 -4.97 -10.16
CA ILE A 145 9.98 -4.63 -10.60
C ILE A 145 10.02 -4.02 -12.01
N GLY A 146 8.87 -3.61 -12.55
CA GLY A 146 8.76 -3.18 -13.94
C GLY A 146 8.62 -4.35 -14.91
N SER A 147 8.75 -4.04 -16.20
CA SER A 147 8.74 -4.98 -17.33
C SER A 147 10.10 -5.59 -17.61
#